data_AF-A0A535KM82-F1
#
_entry.id   AF-A0A535KM82-F1
#
_cell.length_a   1.000
_cell.length_b   1.000
_cell.length_c   1.000
_cell.angle_alpha   90.00
_cell.angle_beta   90.00
_cell.angle_gamma   90.00
#
_symmetry.space_group_name_H-M   'P 1'
#
loop_
_entity.id
_entity.type
_entity.pdbx_description
1 polymer ?
#
loop_
_entity_poly.entity_id
_entity_poly.type
_entity_poly.pdbx_seq_one_letter_code
_entity_poly.pdbx_strand_id
1 'polypeptide(L)'
;SLVSTLALAFVAIVLVAFMFVMNSGVFAVHANTNTGTIIHVVEHAVTDTVGDADHGVPSPDALGNVLAFHNPVFDAANKTQVGVDNGDCVRTVTGKNGVWECFWTVILSAGQITVEGPYNTNVTDTILAITGGTGAYNQVRGQMTLHARNAKGTEYDFIYQIEP
;
A
#
# COMPACT_ATOMS: atom_id res chain seq x y z
N SER A 1 44.47 40.61 -18.40
CA SER A 1 45.21 39.85 -19.44
C SER A 1 44.30 38.74 -19.95
N LEU A 2 44.50 38.25 -21.18
CA LEU A 2 43.72 37.13 -21.77
C LEU A 2 43.62 35.91 -20.83
N VAL A 3 44.66 35.73 -20.00
CA VAL A 3 44.77 34.70 -18.95
C VAL A 3 43.68 34.81 -17.88
N SER A 4 43.30 36.03 -17.47
CA SER A 4 42.29 36.24 -16.42
C SER A 4 40.89 35.84 -16.88
N THR A 5 40.54 36.15 -18.13
CA THR A 5 39.22 35.85 -18.71
C THR A 5 39.04 34.34 -18.97
N LEU A 6 40.11 33.66 -19.40
CA LEU A 6 40.12 32.20 -19.57
C LEU A 6 39.98 31.46 -18.23
N ALA A 7 40.59 31.97 -17.16
CA ALA A 7 40.48 31.36 -15.82
C ALA A 7 39.04 31.44 -15.27
N LEU A 8 38.36 32.57 -15.43
CA LEU A 8 36.97 32.75 -15.01
C LEU A 8 35.99 31.86 -15.80
N ALA A 9 36.20 31.72 -17.11
CA ALA A 9 35.40 30.84 -17.95
C ALA A 9 35.55 29.36 -17.55
N PHE A 10 36.77 28.95 -17.20
CA PHE A 10 37.03 27.57 -16.78
C PHE A 10 36.35 27.24 -15.44
N VAL A 11 36.39 28.15 -14.47
CA VAL A 11 35.72 27.97 -13.16
C VAL A 11 34.19 27.87 -13.34
N ALA A 12 33.60 28.69 -14.21
CA ALA A 12 32.16 28.64 -14.48
C ALA A 12 31.74 27.29 -15.12
N ILE A 13 32.52 26.77 -16.06
CA ILE A 13 32.25 25.48 -16.70
C ILE A 13 32.35 24.32 -15.69
N VAL A 14 33.35 24.36 -14.81
CA VAL A 14 33.51 23.36 -13.74
C VAL A 14 32.32 23.39 -12.78
N LEU A 15 31.87 24.58 -12.36
CA LEU A 15 30.72 24.71 -11.45
C LEU A 15 29.40 24.22 -12.08
N VAL A 16 29.17 24.51 -13.36
CA VAL A 16 27.98 24.02 -14.08
C VAL A 16 28.02 22.50 -14.26
N ALA A 17 29.19 21.93 -14.55
CA ALA A 17 29.35 20.48 -14.64
C ALA A 17 29.11 19.79 -13.29
N PHE A 18 29.60 20.37 -12.18
CA PHE A 18 29.36 19.85 -10.83
C PHE A 18 27.88 19.91 -10.42
N MET A 19 27.16 20.97 -10.80
CA MET A 19 25.71 21.07 -10.54
C MET A 19 24.90 20.06 -11.36
N PHE A 20 25.34 19.70 -12.57
CA PHE A 20 24.67 18.70 -13.40
C PHE A 20 24.82 17.26 -12.86
N VAL A 21 25.98 16.93 -12.26
CA VAL A 21 26.25 15.58 -11.72
C VAL A 21 25.48 15.31 -10.42
N MET A 22 25.14 16.35 -9.66
CA MET A 22 24.37 16.22 -8.41
C MET A 22 22.86 16.00 -8.63
N ASN A 23 22.35 16.27 -9.85
CA ASN A 23 20.92 16.15 -10.17
C ASN A 23 20.57 14.85 -10.94
N SER A 24 21.56 14.01 -11.25
CA SER A 24 21.34 12.70 -11.89
C SER A 24 21.18 11.55 -10.89
N GLY A 25 20.81 11.85 -9.63
CA GLY A 25 20.32 10.86 -8.67
C GLY A 25 18.92 10.34 -9.06
N VAL A 26 18.82 9.70 -10.22
CA VAL A 26 17.59 9.05 -10.69
C VAL A 26 17.43 7.74 -9.89
N PHE A 27 16.62 7.79 -8.84
CA PHE A 27 15.96 6.68 -8.13
C PHE A 27 16.59 5.28 -8.29
N ALA A 28 17.80 5.07 -7.75
CA ALA A 28 18.21 3.73 -7.38
C ALA A 28 17.48 3.38 -6.07
N VAL A 29 16.22 2.95 -6.18
CA VAL A 29 15.49 2.30 -5.09
C VAL A 29 16.28 1.06 -4.73
N HIS A 30 17.07 1.14 -3.68
CA HIS A 30 17.69 -0.03 -3.09
C HIS A 30 16.56 -0.82 -2.45
N ALA A 31 16.18 -1.93 -3.07
CA ALA A 31 15.32 -2.91 -2.42
C ALA A 31 16.06 -3.42 -1.18
N ASN A 32 15.49 -3.17 0.01
CA ASN A 32 16.01 -3.71 1.25
C ASN A 32 15.88 -5.23 1.18
N THR A 33 16.98 -5.97 1.17
CA THR A 33 16.98 -7.45 1.18
C THR A 33 16.94 -8.01 2.59
N ASN A 34 16.38 -7.26 3.56
CA ASN A 34 16.08 -7.83 4.86
C ASN A 34 15.04 -8.93 4.66
N THR A 35 15.38 -10.15 5.08
CA THR A 35 14.43 -11.26 5.16
C THR A 35 13.43 -10.94 6.26
N GLY A 36 12.44 -10.12 5.92
CA GLY A 36 11.36 -9.71 6.81
C GLY A 36 10.58 -10.91 7.34
N THR A 37 9.93 -10.74 8.48
CA THR A 37 9.04 -11.78 9.00
C THR A 37 7.78 -11.80 8.14
N ILE A 38 7.30 -13.00 7.80
CA ILE A 38 6.04 -13.15 7.05
C ILE A 38 4.92 -13.49 8.03
N ILE A 39 3.86 -12.69 8.00
CA ILE A 39 2.59 -12.99 8.65
C ILE A 39 1.58 -13.23 7.55
N HIS A 40 0.99 -14.42 7.53
CA HIS A 40 -0.02 -14.81 6.54
C HIS A 40 -1.32 -15.16 7.25
N VAL A 41 -2.36 -14.41 6.93
CA VAL A 41 -3.72 -14.60 7.40
C VAL A 41 -4.71 -14.51 6.25
N VAL A 42 -5.92 -15.03 6.45
CA VAL A 42 -6.98 -15.04 5.43
C VAL A 42 -8.16 -14.23 5.95
N GLU A 43 -8.52 -13.16 5.23
CA GLU A 43 -9.72 -12.40 5.51
C GLU A 43 -10.94 -13.07 4.86
N HIS A 44 -12.08 -13.09 5.56
CA HIS A 44 -13.39 -13.38 4.95
C HIS A 44 -14.21 -12.10 4.84
N ALA A 45 -14.26 -11.51 3.65
CA ALA A 45 -14.95 -10.26 3.36
C ALA A 45 -16.48 -10.41 3.35
N VAL A 46 -17.09 -10.46 4.55
CA VAL A 46 -18.53 -10.76 4.74
C VAL A 46 -19.35 -9.55 5.20
N THR A 47 -18.70 -8.45 5.57
CA THR A 47 -19.37 -7.22 6.07
C THR A 47 -19.27 -6.04 5.12
N ASP A 48 -18.48 -6.18 4.06
CA ASP A 48 -18.21 -5.19 3.02
C ASP A 48 -19.49 -4.51 2.52
N THR A 49 -19.57 -3.20 2.74
CA THR A 49 -20.71 -2.39 2.34
C THR A 49 -20.22 -1.12 1.65
N VAL A 50 -20.74 -0.85 0.45
CA VAL A 50 -20.47 0.38 -0.29
C VAL A 50 -21.55 1.42 0.03
N GLY A 51 -21.14 2.51 0.68
CA GLY A 51 -21.92 3.73 0.84
C GLY A 51 -21.75 4.66 -0.36
N ASP A 52 -22.85 5.28 -0.78
CA ASP A 52 -22.86 6.20 -1.91
C ASP A 52 -22.41 7.61 -1.52
N ALA A 53 -21.52 8.19 -2.31
CA ALA A 53 -21.04 9.57 -2.13
C ALA A 53 -21.84 10.60 -2.93
N ASP A 54 -22.66 10.20 -3.90
CA ASP A 54 -23.30 11.13 -4.83
C ASP A 54 -24.67 11.67 -4.36
N HIS A 55 -25.16 11.23 -3.20
CA HIS A 55 -26.48 11.59 -2.63
C HIS A 55 -27.64 11.45 -3.65
N GLY A 56 -27.50 10.60 -4.66
CA GLY A 56 -28.35 10.46 -5.85
C GLY A 56 -28.66 9.01 -6.21
N VAL A 57 -28.75 8.67 -7.51
CA VAL A 57 -29.16 7.33 -7.96
C VAL A 57 -28.09 6.31 -7.58
N PRO A 58 -28.38 5.33 -6.70
CA PRO A 58 -27.35 4.47 -6.13
C PRO A 58 -26.52 3.77 -7.19
N SER A 59 -25.22 4.05 -7.23
CA SER A 59 -24.28 3.34 -8.09
C SER A 59 -23.12 2.81 -7.26
N PRO A 60 -22.93 1.48 -7.12
CA PRO A 60 -21.82 0.92 -6.37
C PRO A 60 -20.44 1.20 -7.00
N ASP A 61 -20.41 1.76 -8.22
CA ASP A 61 -19.21 2.11 -8.99
C ASP A 61 -19.09 3.64 -9.22
N ALA A 62 -19.64 4.48 -8.33
CA ALA A 62 -19.46 5.92 -8.40
C ALA A 62 -18.13 6.37 -7.78
N LEU A 63 -17.51 7.42 -8.35
CA LEU A 63 -16.33 8.06 -7.75
C LEU A 63 -16.67 8.65 -6.39
N GLY A 64 -15.76 8.48 -5.44
CA GLY A 64 -15.93 8.97 -4.07
C GLY A 64 -16.73 8.04 -3.15
N ASN A 65 -17.35 6.98 -3.68
CA ASN A 65 -17.99 5.96 -2.84
C ASN A 65 -17.04 5.44 -1.78
N VAL A 66 -17.60 5.06 -0.63
CA VAL A 66 -16.83 4.52 0.48
C VAL A 66 -17.24 3.07 0.69
N LEU A 67 -16.28 2.15 0.51
CA LEU A 67 -16.38 0.78 0.97
C LEU A 67 -15.95 0.75 2.43
N ALA A 68 -16.79 0.25 3.34
CA ALA A 68 -16.44 0.07 4.75
C ALA A 68 -16.62 -1.39 5.17
N PHE A 69 -15.76 -1.87 6.07
CA PHE A 69 -15.73 -3.29 6.46
C PHE A 69 -15.17 -3.53 7.87
N HIS A 70 -15.55 -4.68 8.43
CA HIS A 70 -15.04 -5.26 9.67
C HIS A 70 -15.14 -6.79 9.60
N ASN A 71 -14.10 -7.46 9.13
CA ASN A 71 -14.18 -8.87 8.74
C ASN A 71 -13.42 -9.78 9.70
N PRO A 72 -13.84 -11.06 9.86
CA PRO A 72 -13.07 -12.04 10.58
C PRO A 72 -11.83 -12.45 9.78
N VAL A 73 -10.72 -12.65 10.51
CA VAL A 73 -9.42 -13.02 9.94
C VAL A 73 -8.97 -14.37 10.50
N PHE A 74 -8.58 -15.28 9.61
CA PHE A 74 -8.23 -16.67 9.87
C PHE A 74 -6.74 -16.94 9.67
N ASP A 75 -6.26 -18.05 10.24
CA ASP A 75 -4.92 -18.56 10.00
C ASP A 75 -4.65 -18.84 8.50
N ALA A 76 -3.38 -18.99 8.11
CA ALA A 76 -2.98 -19.31 6.74
C ALA A 76 -3.60 -20.60 6.17
N ALA A 77 -4.02 -21.52 7.05
CA ALA A 77 -4.71 -22.75 6.66
C ALA A 77 -6.21 -22.53 6.39
N ASN A 78 -6.73 -21.33 6.66
CA ASN A 78 -8.13 -20.92 6.58
C ASN A 78 -9.04 -21.78 7.48
N LYS A 79 -8.64 -22.04 8.72
CA LYS A 79 -9.36 -22.94 9.65
C LYS A 79 -9.74 -22.30 10.97
N THR A 80 -8.82 -21.55 11.56
CA THR A 80 -9.02 -20.97 12.89
C THR A 80 -9.06 -19.46 12.77
N GLN A 81 -10.09 -18.82 13.34
CA GLN A 81 -10.10 -17.37 13.45
C GLN A 81 -8.99 -16.93 14.41
N VAL A 82 -8.11 -16.05 13.95
CA VAL A 82 -6.95 -15.53 14.71
C VAL A 82 -7.06 -14.02 15.00
N GLY A 83 -8.06 -13.37 14.42
CA GLY A 83 -8.31 -11.95 14.61
C GLY A 83 -9.51 -11.44 13.82
N VAL A 84 -9.48 -10.13 13.61
CA VAL A 84 -10.40 -9.37 12.77
C VAL A 84 -9.61 -8.29 12.05
N ASP A 85 -10.18 -7.71 11.01
CA ASP A 85 -9.74 -6.43 10.50
C ASP A 85 -10.88 -5.41 10.52
N ASN A 86 -10.54 -4.14 10.26
CA ASN A 86 -11.51 -3.11 9.92
C ASN A 86 -10.85 -2.03 9.09
N GLY A 87 -11.62 -1.38 8.24
CA GLY A 87 -11.14 -0.24 7.49
C GLY A 87 -12.16 0.29 6.52
N ASP A 88 -11.65 1.10 5.61
CA ASP A 88 -12.41 1.70 4.55
C ASP A 88 -11.57 1.89 3.30
N CYS A 89 -12.26 2.04 2.17
CA CYS A 89 -11.67 2.46 0.93
C CYS A 89 -12.54 3.48 0.20
N VAL A 90 -11.91 4.42 -0.50
CA VAL A 90 -12.59 5.39 -1.36
C VAL A 90 -12.42 5.03 -2.83
N ARG A 91 -13.50 5.09 -3.61
CA ARG A 91 -13.46 4.80 -5.06
C ARG A 91 -12.75 5.93 -5.80
N THR A 92 -11.58 5.67 -6.36
CA THR A 92 -10.76 6.67 -7.07
C THR A 92 -10.74 6.47 -8.59
N VAL A 93 -11.01 5.26 -9.07
CA VAL A 93 -11.15 4.95 -10.50
C VAL A 93 -12.34 4.01 -10.71
N THR A 94 -13.21 4.28 -11.68
CA THR A 94 -14.44 3.51 -11.95
C THR A 94 -14.30 2.58 -13.16
N GLY A 95 -15.26 1.66 -13.34
CA GLY A 95 -15.32 0.76 -14.48
C GLY A 95 -14.35 -0.42 -14.41
N LYS A 96 -13.96 -0.94 -15.58
CA LYS A 96 -13.23 -2.22 -15.71
C LYS A 96 -11.85 -2.24 -15.03
N ASN A 97 -11.19 -1.08 -14.93
CA ASN A 97 -9.89 -0.94 -14.27
C ASN A 97 -10.08 -0.17 -12.95
N GLY A 98 -11.11 -0.55 -12.20
CA GLY A 98 -11.49 0.13 -10.98
C GLY A 98 -10.37 0.08 -9.93
N VAL A 99 -10.27 1.17 -9.18
CA VAL A 99 -9.30 1.30 -8.08
C VAL A 99 -10.02 1.90 -6.88
N TRP A 100 -9.80 1.27 -5.74
CA TRP A 100 -10.13 1.79 -4.42
C TRP A 100 -8.85 2.21 -3.73
N GLU A 101 -8.80 3.40 -3.14
CA GLU A 101 -7.71 3.77 -2.24
C GLU A 101 -8.12 3.39 -0.82
N CYS A 102 -7.32 2.56 -0.15
CA CYS A 102 -7.74 1.85 1.05
C CYS A 102 -6.83 2.14 2.25
N PHE A 103 -7.44 2.11 3.43
CA PHE A 103 -6.75 2.09 4.72
C PHE A 103 -7.44 1.10 5.66
N TRP A 104 -6.68 0.19 6.27
CA TRP A 104 -7.25 -0.72 7.26
C TRP A 104 -6.24 -1.21 8.28
N THR A 105 -6.78 -1.84 9.33
CA THR A 105 -6.02 -2.43 10.43
C THR A 105 -6.38 -3.90 10.58
N VAL A 106 -5.39 -4.79 10.59
CA VAL A 106 -5.58 -6.15 11.11
C VAL A 106 -5.27 -6.17 12.60
N ILE A 107 -6.15 -6.79 13.38
CA ILE A 107 -6.09 -6.87 14.84
C ILE A 107 -5.93 -8.35 15.22
N LEU A 108 -4.75 -8.69 15.72
CA LEU A 108 -4.36 -10.03 16.14
C LEU A 108 -4.13 -10.06 17.66
N SER A 109 -4.04 -11.26 18.23
CA SER A 109 -3.79 -11.43 19.69
C SER A 109 -2.50 -10.77 20.19
N ALA A 110 -1.48 -10.66 19.34
CA ALA A 110 -0.18 -10.08 19.69
C ALA A 110 -0.08 -8.57 19.42
N GLY A 111 -1.06 -7.96 18.76
CA GLY A 111 -1.01 -6.54 18.37
C GLY A 111 -1.77 -6.26 17.08
N GLN A 112 -1.59 -5.05 16.56
CA GLN A 112 -2.23 -4.57 15.34
C GLN A 112 -1.21 -4.23 14.26
N ILE A 113 -1.59 -4.34 12.99
CA ILE A 113 -0.79 -3.87 11.84
C ILE A 113 -1.70 -3.02 10.95
N THR A 114 -1.28 -1.81 10.62
CA THR A 114 -2.02 -0.88 9.75
C THR A 114 -1.41 -0.85 8.35
N VAL A 115 -2.25 -0.82 7.32
CA VAL A 115 -1.83 -0.74 5.91
C VAL A 115 -2.60 0.35 5.17
N GLU A 116 -1.97 0.89 4.13
CA GLU A 116 -2.53 1.90 3.24
C GLU A 116 -2.06 1.69 1.80
N GLY A 117 -2.92 1.95 0.83
CA GLY A 117 -2.61 1.84 -0.59
C GLY A 117 -3.79 1.44 -1.47
N PRO A 118 -3.55 1.27 -2.78
CA PRO A 118 -4.60 0.94 -3.71
C PRO A 118 -5.07 -0.51 -3.54
N TYR A 119 -6.32 -0.78 -3.91
CA TYR A 119 -6.87 -2.08 -4.24
C TYR A 119 -7.37 -2.02 -5.69
N ASN A 120 -6.70 -2.76 -6.57
CA ASN A 120 -7.00 -2.78 -8.00
C ASN A 120 -7.98 -3.92 -8.30
N THR A 121 -9.18 -3.60 -8.80
CA THR A 121 -10.26 -4.60 -8.99
C THR A 121 -10.04 -5.53 -10.19
N ASN A 122 -9.02 -5.28 -11.00
CA ASN A 122 -8.77 -5.97 -12.27
C ASN A 122 -7.54 -6.89 -12.25
N VAL A 123 -6.83 -6.98 -11.12
CA VAL A 123 -5.68 -7.85 -10.91
C VAL A 123 -5.92 -8.73 -9.69
N THR A 124 -5.22 -9.86 -9.64
CA THR A 124 -5.34 -10.79 -8.51
C THR A 124 -4.64 -10.24 -7.26
N ASP A 125 -3.50 -9.57 -7.45
CA ASP A 125 -2.62 -9.14 -6.37
C ASP A 125 -2.52 -7.62 -6.37
N THR A 126 -2.65 -7.01 -5.20
CA THR A 126 -2.21 -5.63 -4.97
C THR A 126 -1.27 -5.56 -3.78
N ILE A 127 -0.31 -4.63 -3.83
CA ILE A 127 0.66 -4.39 -2.76
C ILE A 127 0.33 -3.07 -2.08
N LEU A 128 0.25 -3.10 -0.76
CA LEU A 128 -0.01 -1.96 0.10
C LEU A 128 1.16 -1.73 1.05
N ALA A 129 1.33 -0.47 1.48
CA ALA A 129 2.37 -0.10 2.43
C ALA A 129 1.93 -0.45 3.84
N ILE A 130 2.82 -1.03 4.64
CA ILE A 130 2.63 -1.14 6.09
C ILE A 130 3.00 0.19 6.73
N THR A 131 2.02 0.87 7.31
CA THR A 131 2.17 2.24 7.86
C THR A 131 2.43 2.25 9.37
N GLY A 132 2.22 1.12 10.06
CA GLY A 132 2.47 1.03 11.48
C GLY A 132 1.97 -0.27 12.12
N GLY A 133 2.09 -0.32 13.44
CA GLY A 133 1.59 -1.42 14.25
C GLY A 133 1.76 -1.17 15.75
N THR A 134 1.22 -2.09 16.55
CA THR A 134 1.21 -2.04 18.02
C THR A 134 1.61 -3.40 18.61
N GLY A 135 1.86 -3.46 19.92
CA GLY A 135 2.20 -4.70 20.61
C GLY A 135 3.48 -5.33 20.06
N ALA A 136 3.43 -6.62 19.72
CA ALA A 136 4.54 -7.34 19.09
C ALA A 136 4.92 -6.77 17.71
N TYR A 137 4.06 -5.97 17.10
CA TYR A 137 4.26 -5.32 15.81
C TYR A 137 4.52 -3.82 15.94
N ASN A 138 4.98 -3.35 17.11
CA ASN A 138 5.30 -1.94 17.29
C ASN A 138 6.37 -1.47 16.29
N GLN A 139 6.14 -0.32 15.65
CA GLN A 139 7.04 0.32 14.68
C GLN A 139 7.33 -0.46 13.38
N VAL A 140 6.65 -1.58 13.12
CA VAL A 140 6.87 -2.34 11.87
C VAL A 140 6.62 -1.49 10.63
N ARG A 141 7.40 -1.78 9.59
CA ARG A 141 7.25 -1.25 8.22
C ARG A 141 7.28 -2.40 7.23
N GLY A 142 7.21 -2.09 5.95
CA GLY A 142 7.28 -3.07 4.87
C GLY A 142 6.04 -3.00 3.99
N GLN A 143 5.61 -4.16 3.51
CA GLN A 143 4.54 -4.24 2.53
C GLN A 143 3.61 -5.41 2.82
N MET A 144 2.38 -5.28 2.35
CA MET A 144 1.36 -6.30 2.44
C MET A 144 0.84 -6.62 1.05
N THR A 145 0.89 -7.90 0.69
CA THR A 145 0.21 -8.38 -0.53
C THR A 145 -1.20 -8.80 -0.16
N LEU A 146 -2.18 -8.20 -0.84
CA LEU A 146 -3.57 -8.62 -0.85
C LEU A 146 -3.79 -9.46 -2.12
N HIS A 147 -4.11 -10.75 -1.94
CA HIS A 147 -4.35 -11.69 -3.03
C HIS A 147 -5.79 -12.20 -2.99
N ALA A 148 -6.55 -11.99 -4.07
CA ALA A 148 -7.92 -12.48 -4.18
C ALA A 148 -7.96 -14.01 -4.36
N ARG A 149 -8.57 -14.72 -3.41
CA ARG A 149 -8.68 -16.20 -3.45
C ARG A 149 -9.76 -16.69 -4.39
N ASN A 150 -10.74 -15.84 -4.68
CA ASN A 150 -11.88 -16.16 -5.51
C ASN A 150 -12.35 -14.95 -6.31
N ALA A 151 -13.01 -15.21 -7.43
CA ALA A 151 -13.55 -14.17 -8.30
C ALA A 151 -14.72 -13.37 -7.69
N LYS A 152 -15.25 -13.81 -6.54
CA LYS A 152 -16.35 -13.12 -5.84
C LYS A 152 -15.85 -12.00 -4.93
N GLY A 153 -14.56 -11.93 -4.64
CA GLY A 153 -14.02 -10.95 -3.68
C GLY A 153 -14.54 -11.18 -2.26
N THR A 154 -14.67 -12.45 -1.85
CA THR A 154 -15.22 -12.81 -0.52
C THR A 154 -14.17 -13.39 0.41
N GLU A 155 -12.97 -13.69 -0.11
CA GLU A 155 -11.85 -14.16 0.69
C GLU A 155 -10.54 -13.64 0.09
N TYR A 156 -9.64 -13.17 0.95
CA TYR A 156 -8.36 -12.59 0.55
C TYR A 156 -7.22 -13.16 1.40
N ASP A 157 -6.11 -13.50 0.77
CA ASP A 157 -4.86 -13.74 1.48
C ASP A 157 -4.20 -12.40 1.78
N PHE A 158 -3.96 -12.15 3.06
CA PHE A 158 -3.20 -11.01 3.56
C PHE A 158 -1.81 -11.50 3.97
N ILE A 159 -0.81 -11.13 3.18
CA ILE A 159 0.58 -11.55 3.36
C ILE A 159 1.42 -10.33 3.71
N TYR A 160 1.65 -10.13 5.01
CA TYR A 160 2.47 -9.05 5.53
C TYR A 160 3.93 -9.46 5.54
N GLN A 161 4.77 -8.72 4.83
CA GLN A 161 6.22 -8.81 4.89
C GLN A 161 6.71 -7.65 5.77
N ILE A 162 6.94 -7.95 7.05
CA ILE A 162 7.30 -6.93 8.04
C ILE A 162 8.82 -6.79 8.17
N GLU A 163 9.26 -5.54 8.20
CA GLU A 163 10.63 -5.12 8.49
C GLU A 163 10.66 -4.47 9.89
N PRO A 164 11.68 -4.77 10.71
CA PRO A 164 11.89 -4.12 12.01
C PRO A 164 12.20 -2.62 11.89
#